data_AF-A0A2P5B5Z6-F1
#
_entry.id   AF-A0A2P5B5Z6-F1
#
_cell.length_a   1.000
_cell.length_b   1.000
_cell.length_c   1.000
_cell.angle_alpha   90.00
_cell.angle_beta   90.00
_cell.angle_gamma   90.00
#
_symmetry.space_group_name_H-M   'P 1'
#
loop_
_entity.id
_entity.type
_entity.pdbx_description
1 polymer ?
#
loop_
_entity_poly.entity_id
_entity_poly.type
_entity_poly.pdbx_seq_one_letter_code
_entity_poly.pdbx_strand_id
1 'polypeptide(L)'
;MNRTILNKVRCMLNQSGLAKSFWAEAAATVCVLINLSPCAAIDFKVPNEMWSGVKPTYNHLRTFGCICYVHTNQGKLNPRAKKAAFLGYPQGIKGYSVWLVDEKKCVISKDIIFNEH
;
A
#
# COMPACT_ATOMS: atom_id res chain seq x y z
N MET A 1 3.22 11.68 17.72
CA MET A 1 3.20 10.97 16.43
C MET A 1 1.94 10.11 16.24
N ASN A 2 1.51 9.34 17.26
CA ASN A 2 0.33 8.46 17.17
C ASN A 2 -0.97 9.16 16.71
N ARG A 3 -1.25 10.38 17.19
CA ARG A 3 -2.41 11.17 16.74
C ARG A 3 -2.39 11.46 15.23
N THR A 4 -1.23 11.80 14.68
CA THR A 4 -1.05 12.09 13.25
C THR A 4 -1.26 10.84 12.40
N ILE A 5 -0.72 9.70 12.85
CA ILE A 5 -0.90 8.41 12.17
C ILE A 5 -2.39 8.05 12.12
N LEU A 6 -3.08 8.09 13.27
CA LEU A 6 -4.50 7.75 13.33
C LEU A 6 -5.39 8.67 12.48
N ASN A 7 -5.09 9.97 12.42
CA ASN A 7 -5.81 10.89 11.54
C ASN A 7 -5.62 10.53 10.06
N LYS A 8 -4.39 10.24 9.64
CA LYS A 8 -4.11 9.80 8.26
C LYS A 8 -4.76 8.45 7.93
N VAL A 9 -4.75 7.50 8.87
CA VAL A 9 -5.42 6.21 8.73
C VAL A 9 -6.93 6.38 8.51
N ARG A 10 -7.58 7.25 9.30
CA ARG A 10 -9.01 7.56 9.13
C ARG A 10 -9.31 8.12 7.74
N CYS A 11 -8.51 9.09 7.28
CA CYS A 11 -8.66 9.66 5.95
C CYS A 11 -8.46 8.62 4.85
N MET A 12 -7.41 7.79 4.97
CA MET A 12 -7.06 6.76 4.00
C MET A 12 -8.15 5.69 3.89
N LEU A 13 -8.66 5.20 5.02
CA LEU A 13 -9.77 4.25 5.05
C LEU A 13 -11.04 4.86 4.44
N ASN A 14 -11.37 6.10 4.80
CA ASN A 14 -12.54 6.79 4.27
C ASN A 14 -12.48 6.99 2.75
N GLN A 15 -11.30 7.36 2.21
CA GLN A 15 -11.09 7.51 0.78
C GLN A 15 -11.19 6.16 0.04
N SER A 16 -10.63 5.09 0.63
CA SER A 16 -10.62 3.77 0.00
C SER A 16 -11.97 3.05 -0.03
N GLY A 17 -12.90 3.42 0.86
CA GLY A 17 -14.14 2.68 1.07
C GLY A 17 -13.95 1.29 1.69
N LEU A 18 -12.73 0.93 2.13
CA LEU A 18 -12.45 -0.34 2.80
C LEU A 18 -12.99 -0.39 4.22
N ALA A 19 -13.27 -1.60 4.69
CA ALA A 19 -13.74 -1.83 6.05
C ALA A 19 -12.69 -1.40 7.09
N LYS A 20 -13.16 -0.96 8.27
CA LYS A 20 -12.31 -0.55 9.40
C LYS A 20 -11.41 -1.69 9.92
N SER A 21 -11.69 -2.94 9.57
CA SER A 21 -10.84 -4.08 9.90
C SER A 21 -9.43 -3.96 9.32
N PHE A 22 -9.26 -3.26 8.19
CA PHE A 22 -7.96 -3.05 7.53
C PHE A 22 -7.14 -1.88 8.10
N TRP A 23 -7.44 -1.47 9.35
CA TRP A 23 -6.77 -0.32 9.96
C TRP A 23 -5.29 -0.57 10.21
N ALA A 24 -4.88 -1.83 10.45
CA ALA A 24 -3.49 -2.18 10.71
C ALA A 24 -2.64 -2.02 9.44
N GLU A 25 -3.15 -2.45 8.29
CA GLU A 25 -2.53 -2.32 6.98
C GLU A 25 -2.50 -0.86 6.52
N ALA A 26 -3.57 -0.12 6.77
CA ALA A 26 -3.60 1.33 6.56
C ALA A 26 -2.56 2.05 7.44
N ALA A 27 -2.42 1.67 8.72
CA ALA A 27 -1.44 2.25 9.62
C ALA A 27 0.01 1.97 9.16
N ALA A 28 0.29 0.75 8.74
CA ALA A 28 1.60 0.38 8.16
C ALA A 28 1.91 1.22 6.90
N THR A 29 0.93 1.36 6.00
CA THR A 29 1.06 2.18 4.80
C THR A 29 1.31 3.65 5.13
N VAL A 30 0.56 4.20 6.10
CA VAL A 30 0.76 5.58 6.57
C VAL A 30 2.16 5.81 7.11
N CYS A 31 2.73 4.87 7.87
CA CYS A 31 4.10 4.97 8.35
C CYS A 31 5.12 5.03 7.20
N VAL A 32 4.95 4.19 6.18
CA VAL A 32 5.80 4.23 4.96
C VAL A 32 5.68 5.59 4.27
N LEU A 33 4.46 6.10 4.08
CA LEU A 33 4.24 7.40 3.45
C LEU A 33 4.83 8.55 4.25
N ILE A 34 4.74 8.53 5.59
CA ILE A 34 5.34 9.55 6.46
C ILE A 34 6.86 9.59 6.27
N ASN A 35 7.51 8.43 6.19
CA ASN A 35 8.96 8.34 6.00
C ASN A 35 9.41 8.80 4.61
N LEU A 36 8.52 8.73 3.61
CA LEU A 36 8.77 9.18 2.24
C LEU A 36 8.32 10.63 1.97
N SER A 37 7.63 11.26 2.94
CA SER A 37 7.13 12.63 2.81
C SER A 37 8.13 13.65 3.38
N PRO A 38 8.18 14.88 2.83
CA PRO A 38 8.88 16.00 3.45
C PRO A 38 8.41 16.21 4.90
N CYS A 39 9.35 16.40 5.81
CA CYS A 39 9.04 16.63 7.21
C CYS A 39 9.57 17.99 7.68
N ALA A 40 8.66 18.84 8.18
CA ALA A 40 8.99 20.19 8.63
C ALA A 40 10.01 20.21 9.79
N ALA A 41 10.08 19.14 10.59
CA ALA A 41 11.03 19.04 11.69
C ALA A 41 12.49 18.85 11.24
N ILE A 42 12.72 18.55 9.96
CA ILE A 42 14.04 18.34 9.35
C ILE A 42 14.23 19.23 8.13
N ASP A 43 13.76 20.48 8.20
CA ASP A 43 13.87 21.47 7.12
C ASP A 43 13.28 20.99 5.80
N PHE A 44 12.12 20.31 5.86
CA PHE A 44 11.43 19.73 4.72
C PHE A 44 12.23 18.67 3.94
N LYS A 45 13.29 18.11 4.54
CA LYS A 45 13.95 16.92 4.01
C LYS A 45 13.06 15.69 4.18
N VAL A 46 13.36 14.63 3.43
CA VAL A 46 12.64 13.36 3.51
C VAL A 46 13.34 12.45 4.53
N PRO A 47 12.64 11.95 5.57
CA PRO A 47 13.27 11.13 6.61
C PRO A 47 14.01 9.90 6.07
N ASN A 48 13.42 9.23 5.08
CA ASN A 48 14.05 8.06 4.46
C ASN A 48 15.33 8.41 3.70
N GLU A 49 15.40 9.59 3.07
CA GLU A 49 16.63 10.08 2.43
C GLU A 49 17.72 10.35 3.46
N MET A 50 17.36 11.02 4.56
CA MET A 50 18.29 11.31 5.66
C MET A 50 18.84 10.05 6.32
N TRP A 51 18.01 9.01 6.45
CA TRP A 51 18.40 7.75 7.07
C TRP A 51 19.24 6.85 6.14
N SER A 52 18.83 6.73 4.87
CA SER A 52 19.48 5.82 3.92
C SER A 52 20.63 6.47 3.14
N GLY A 53 20.72 7.80 3.11
CA GLY A 53 21.62 8.55 2.25
C GLY A 53 21.26 8.50 0.76
N VAL A 54 20.15 7.84 0.40
CA VAL A 54 19.72 7.63 -0.99
C VAL A 54 18.38 8.33 -1.22
N LYS A 55 18.27 9.04 -2.35
CA LYS A 55 17.01 9.68 -2.75
C LYS A 55 15.91 8.63 -2.95
N PRO A 56 14.76 8.74 -2.25
CA PRO A 56 13.67 7.79 -2.39
C PRO A 56 13.06 7.86 -3.80
N THR A 57 12.74 6.70 -4.35
CA THR A 57 11.97 6.59 -5.60
C THR A 57 10.49 6.49 -5.28
N TYR A 58 9.64 7.26 -5.97
CA TYR A 58 8.19 7.29 -5.72
C TYR A 58 7.36 6.40 -6.65
N ASN A 59 7.96 5.84 -7.71
CA ASN A 59 7.25 5.04 -8.73
C ASN A 59 6.55 3.79 -8.19
N HIS A 60 6.96 3.30 -7.01
CA HIS A 60 6.36 2.14 -6.38
C HIS A 60 5.11 2.51 -5.56
N LEU A 61 4.85 3.80 -5.33
CA LEU A 61 3.71 4.25 -4.54
C LEU A 61 2.40 4.02 -5.29
N ARG A 62 1.41 3.50 -4.57
CA ARG A 62 0.06 3.22 -5.06
C ARG A 62 -0.99 3.74 -4.09
N THR A 63 -2.17 4.04 -4.62
CA THR A 63 -3.32 4.53 -3.86
C THR A 63 -3.89 3.41 -3.02
N PHE A 64 -3.91 3.59 -1.69
CA PHE A 64 -4.46 2.60 -0.76
C PHE A 64 -5.92 2.29 -1.09
N GLY A 65 -6.24 0.98 -1.15
CA GLY A 65 -7.55 0.46 -1.48
C GLY A 65 -7.98 0.63 -2.94
N CYS A 66 -7.09 1.05 -3.85
CA CYS A 66 -7.40 0.99 -5.27
C CYS A 66 -7.69 -0.44 -5.71
N ILE A 67 -8.52 -0.57 -6.74
CA ILE A 67 -8.81 -1.85 -7.38
C ILE A 67 -7.58 -2.25 -8.17
N CYS A 68 -7.12 -3.47 -7.96
CA CYS A 68 -5.97 -4.03 -8.65
C CYS A 68 -6.24 -5.48 -9.07
N TYR A 69 -5.46 -5.97 -10.03
CA TYR A 69 -5.61 -7.29 -10.61
C TYR A 69 -4.31 -8.06 -10.41
N VAL A 70 -4.40 -9.15 -9.64
CA VAL A 70 -3.27 -10.01 -9.31
C VAL A 70 -3.18 -11.13 -10.34
N HIS A 71 -2.00 -11.30 -10.95
CA HIS A 71 -1.79 -12.40 -11.87
C HIS A 71 -1.82 -13.75 -11.14
N THR A 72 -2.60 -14.71 -11.66
CA THR A 72 -2.67 -16.08 -11.13
C THR A 72 -2.43 -17.08 -12.25
N ASN A 73 -1.60 -18.09 -11.98
CA ASN A 73 -1.15 -19.04 -13.01
C ASN A 73 -1.80 -20.42 -12.81
N GLN A 74 -3.15 -20.45 -12.73
CA GLN A 74 -3.93 -21.68 -12.46
C GLN A 74 -4.27 -22.47 -13.73
N GLY A 75 -3.35 -22.59 -14.69
CA GLY A 75 -3.52 -23.41 -15.90
C GLY A 75 -4.00 -22.65 -17.15
N LYS A 76 -4.05 -23.34 -18.30
CA LYS A 76 -4.21 -22.73 -19.64
C LYS A 76 -5.56 -22.02 -19.88
N LEU A 77 -6.64 -22.48 -19.24
CA LEU A 77 -8.02 -22.02 -19.50
C LEU A 77 -8.65 -21.19 -18.37
N ASN A 78 -7.99 -21.09 -17.22
CA ASN A 78 -8.54 -20.37 -16.08
C ASN A 78 -8.27 -18.85 -16.17
N PRO A 79 -9.12 -18.02 -15.54
CA PRO A 79 -8.89 -16.59 -15.45
C PRO A 79 -7.50 -16.30 -14.88
N ARG A 80 -6.69 -15.55 -15.63
CA ARG A 80 -5.30 -15.23 -15.29
C ARG A 80 -5.16 -14.07 -14.31
N ALA A 81 -6.26 -13.44 -13.92
CA ALA A 81 -6.27 -12.27 -13.07
C ALA A 81 -7.38 -12.39 -12.02
N LYS A 82 -7.03 -12.11 -10.76
CA LYS A 82 -7.99 -12.02 -9.65
C LYS A 82 -8.14 -10.58 -9.22
N LYS A 83 -9.38 -10.14 -9.01
CA LYS A 83 -9.68 -8.79 -8.53
C LYS A 83 -9.30 -8.68 -7.06
N ALA A 84 -8.56 -7.63 -6.73
CA ALA A 84 -8.05 -7.38 -5.40
C ALA A 84 -8.12 -5.89 -5.03
N ALA A 85 -8.04 -5.59 -3.74
CA ALA A 85 -7.86 -4.23 -3.25
C ALA A 85 -6.43 -4.08 -2.69
N PHE A 86 -5.76 -2.96 -3.01
CA PHE A 86 -4.41 -2.71 -2.51
C PHE A 86 -4.41 -2.40 -1.01
N LEU A 87 -3.60 -3.11 -0.22
CA LEU A 87 -3.51 -2.94 1.24
C LEU A 87 -2.19 -2.32 1.71
N GLY A 88 -1.16 -2.22 0.87
CA GLY A 88 0.09 -1.58 1.26
C GLY A 88 1.35 -2.39 0.95
N TYR A 89 2.41 -2.09 1.69
CA TYR A 89 3.75 -2.61 1.44
C TYR A 89 4.15 -3.60 2.54
N PRO A 90 4.44 -4.87 2.20
CA PRO A 90 4.96 -5.84 3.17
C PRO A 90 6.39 -5.49 3.58
N GLN A 91 6.74 -5.73 4.84
CA GLN A 91 8.11 -5.52 5.33
C GLN A 91 9.04 -6.63 4.84
N GLY A 92 10.22 -6.26 4.34
CA GLY A 92 11.28 -7.21 3.95
C GLY A 92 11.03 -8.00 2.66
N ILE A 93 9.87 -7.83 2.01
CA ILE A 93 9.51 -8.55 0.79
C ILE A 93 9.26 -7.54 -0.32
N LYS A 94 9.92 -7.72 -1.46
CA LYS A 94 9.61 -6.94 -2.67
C LYS A 94 8.25 -7.39 -3.20
N GLY A 95 7.25 -6.53 -3.15
CA GLY A 95 5.89 -6.83 -3.60
C GLY A 95 4.87 -5.92 -2.93
N TYR A 96 3.61 -6.24 -3.14
CA TYR A 96 2.47 -5.48 -2.63
C TYR A 96 1.54 -6.43 -1.87
N SER A 97 1.04 -5.97 -0.72
CA SER A 97 -0.01 -6.64 0.02
C SER A 97 -1.35 -6.27 -0.57
N VAL A 98 -2.17 -7.27 -0.88
CA VAL A 98 -3.47 -7.08 -1.51
C VAL A 98 -4.52 -8.01 -0.91
N TRP A 99 -5.75 -7.53 -0.90
CA TRP A 99 -6.93 -8.26 -0.46
C TRP A 99 -7.65 -8.86 -1.65
N LEU A 100 -7.66 -10.19 -1.76
CA LEU A 100 -8.50 -10.87 -2.75
C LEU A 100 -9.95 -10.79 -2.30
N VAL A 101 -10.78 -10.08 -3.07
CA VAL A 101 -12.17 -9.79 -2.70
C VAL A 101 -13.01 -11.07 -2.66
N ASP A 102 -12.78 -11.98 -3.61
CA ASP A 102 -13.55 -13.23 -3.74
C ASP A 102 -13.16 -14.27 -2.69
N GLU A 103 -11.86 -14.37 -2.36
CA GLU A 103 -11.32 -15.37 -1.42
C GLU A 103 -11.29 -14.88 0.03
N LYS A 104 -11.54 -13.59 0.25
CA LYS A 104 -11.39 -12.93 1.56
C LYS A 104 -10.03 -13.23 2.20
N LYS A 105 -8.96 -13.09 1.42
CA LYS A 105 -7.60 -13.45 1.84
C LYS A 105 -6.60 -12.35 1.49
N CYS A 106 -5.71 -12.07 2.43
CA CYS A 106 -4.53 -11.25 2.19
C CYS A 106 -3.45 -12.08 1.49
N VAL A 107 -2.94 -11.58 0.37
CA VAL A 107 -1.82 -12.19 -0.36
C VAL A 107 -0.77 -11.14 -0.70
N ILE A 108 0.47 -11.58 -0.83
CA ILE A 108 1.57 -10.75 -1.31
C ILE A 108 1.84 -11.15 -2.75
N SER A 109 1.82 -10.18 -3.67
CA SER A 109 2.17 -10.41 -5.06
C SER A 109 3.04 -9.29 -5.62
N LYS A 110 3.88 -9.62 -6.61
CA LYS A 110 4.69 -8.67 -7.38
C LYS A 110 4.00 -8.27 -8.68
N ASP A 111 3.33 -9.23 -9.31
CA ASP A 111 2.70 -9.06 -10.62
C ASP A 111 1.25 -8.61 -10.43
N ILE A 112 1.11 -7.28 -10.32
CA ILE A 112 -0.17 -6.62 -10.06
C ILE A 112 -0.35 -5.48 -11.05
N ILE A 113 -1.53 -5.44 -11.67
CA ILE A 113 -1.97 -4.32 -12.50
C ILE A 113 -2.89 -3.45 -11.65
N PHE A 114 -2.50 -2.20 -11.42
CA PHE A 114 -3.27 -1.25 -10.63
C PHE A 114 -4.21 -0.46 -11.55
N ASN A 115 -5.49 -0.41 -11.19
CA ASN A 115 -6.46 0.46 -11.86
C ASN A 115 -6.69 1.70 -11.00
N GLU A 116 -5.84 2.70 -11.22
CA GLU A 116 -5.85 3.99 -10.55
C GLU A 116 -6.40 5.01 -11.55
N HIS A 117 -7.57 5.60 -11.25
CA HIS A 117 -8.22 6.64 -12.05
C HIS A 117 -8.03 8.01 -11.40
#